data_AF-A0AAV1ZG24-F1
#
_entry.id   AF-A0AAV1ZG24-F1
#
_cell.length_a   1.000
_cell.length_b   1.000
_cell.length_c   1.000
_cell.angle_alpha   90.00
_cell.angle_beta   90.00
_cell.angle_gamma   90.00
#
_symmetry.space_group_name_H-M   'P 1'
#
loop_
_entity.id
_entity.type
_entity.pdbx_description
1 polymer ?
#
loop_
_entity_poly.entity_id
_entity_poly.type
_entity_poly.pdbx_seq_one_letter_code
_entity_poly.pdbx_strand_id
1 'polypeptide(L)'
;MNTRYQVFEFSVEGRQVEEVVASVFHTLLFHRTLGKCHFKNEGNNYTVSTMHFEDVTCDFVDFTYVRCASEELNKYVSQEIKNFSTALRSQEGPYSGQISLEFYQKKRPWYIAPEVISAWEVWTVKINVITLPNEHERQVYREKMGDVLAEKIFDIVSAMNKYDYVPKIPDQANVNLYFDTSYRDVQPYLFKIEHKTSGPTNPSVGDAVRRLIKDTLAL
;
A
#
# COMPACT_ATOMS: atom_id res chain seq x y z
N MET A 1 -15.71 -8.60 -11.56
CA MET A 1 -14.69 -7.53 -11.61
C MET A 1 -13.34 -8.22 -11.58
N ASN A 2 -12.45 -7.87 -12.51
CA ASN A 2 -11.09 -8.40 -12.51
C ASN A 2 -10.21 -7.50 -11.64
N THR A 3 -9.43 -8.11 -10.75
CA THR A 3 -8.43 -7.40 -9.93
C THR A 3 -7.32 -6.88 -10.85
N ARG A 4 -6.95 -5.60 -10.67
CA ARG A 4 -5.84 -4.99 -11.40
C ARG A 4 -4.54 -5.19 -10.64
N TYR A 5 -3.47 -5.51 -11.35
CA TYR A 5 -2.14 -5.74 -10.79
C TYR A 5 -1.11 -4.86 -11.48
N GLN A 6 -0.36 -4.10 -10.70
CA GLN A 6 0.75 -3.28 -11.15
C GLN A 6 2.00 -3.65 -10.35
N VAL A 7 3.15 -3.66 -11.01
CA VAL A 7 4.44 -4.02 -10.42
C VAL A 7 5.46 -2.96 -10.78
N PHE A 8 6.10 -2.40 -9.76
CA PHE A 8 7.30 -1.59 -9.90
C PHE A 8 8.49 -2.33 -9.34
N GLU A 9 9.63 -2.16 -9.98
CA GLU A 9 10.89 -2.78 -9.58
C GLU A 9 11.93 -1.69 -9.41
N PHE A 10 12.58 -1.66 -8.24
CA PHE A 10 13.64 -0.71 -7.93
C PHE A 10 14.88 -1.45 -7.46
N SER A 11 16.05 -0.96 -7.88
CA SER A 11 17.32 -1.27 -7.22
C SER A 11 17.67 -0.06 -6.37
N VAL A 12 17.92 -0.24 -5.07
CA VAL A 12 18.10 0.89 -4.13
C VAL A 12 19.18 0.55 -3.10
N GLU A 13 19.83 1.56 -2.53
CA GLU A 13 20.65 1.34 -1.33
C GLU A 13 19.73 1.09 -0.12
N GLY A 14 20.20 0.33 0.87
CA GLY A 14 19.37 -0.07 2.03
C GLY A 14 18.71 1.09 2.78
N ARG A 15 19.32 2.28 2.79
CA ARG A 15 18.77 3.50 3.42
C ARG A 15 17.64 4.17 2.63
N GLN A 16 17.55 3.90 1.32
CA GLN A 16 16.54 4.47 0.42
C GLN A 16 15.24 3.66 0.40
N VAL A 17 15.25 2.42 0.91
CA VAL A 17 14.11 1.49 0.84
C VAL A 17 12.84 2.12 1.41
N GLU A 18 12.91 2.71 2.59
CA GLU A 18 11.73 3.24 3.28
C GLU A 18 11.13 4.42 2.52
N GLU A 19 11.97 5.34 2.02
CA GLU A 19 11.54 6.53 1.28
C GLU A 19 10.95 6.20 -0.09
N VAL A 20 11.57 5.26 -0.82
CA VAL A 20 11.08 4.83 -2.14
C VAL A 20 9.70 4.17 -2.00
N VAL A 21 9.55 3.25 -1.04
CA VAL A 21 8.25 2.59 -0.80
C VAL A 21 7.23 3.59 -0.29
N ALA A 22 7.61 4.48 0.63
CA ALA A 22 6.71 5.50 1.18
C ALA A 22 6.20 6.45 0.08
N SER A 23 7.08 6.89 -0.82
CA SER A 23 6.72 7.76 -1.94
C SER A 23 5.67 7.13 -2.85
N VAL A 24 5.84 5.84 -3.17
CA VAL A 24 4.86 5.08 -3.97
C VAL A 24 3.55 4.90 -3.21
N PHE A 25 3.60 4.39 -1.97
CA PHE A 25 2.40 4.05 -1.22
C PHE A 25 1.57 5.25 -0.81
N HIS A 26 2.21 6.34 -0.39
CA HIS A 26 1.49 7.56 -0.05
C HIS A 26 0.87 8.23 -1.28
N THR A 27 1.52 8.18 -2.45
CA THR A 27 0.90 8.65 -3.70
C THR A 27 -0.34 7.82 -4.04
N LEU A 28 -0.27 6.49 -3.93
CA LEU A 28 -1.41 5.61 -4.16
C LEU A 28 -2.55 5.88 -3.19
N LEU A 29 -2.23 6.00 -1.90
CA LEU A 29 -3.21 6.31 -0.85
C LEU A 29 -3.81 7.69 -1.04
N PHE A 30 -3.04 8.69 -1.48
CA PHE A 30 -3.56 10.02 -1.79
C PHE A 30 -4.66 9.98 -2.87
N HIS A 31 -4.50 9.14 -3.90
CA HIS A 31 -5.52 8.90 -4.92
C HIS A 31 -6.65 7.95 -4.49
N ARG A 32 -6.55 7.32 -3.32
CA ARG A 32 -7.47 6.30 -2.80
C ARG A 32 -7.99 6.62 -1.40
N THR A 33 -7.86 7.88 -1.01
CA THR A 33 -8.35 8.40 0.25
C THR A 33 -9.22 9.60 -0.02
N LEU A 34 -10.38 9.61 0.62
CA LEU A 34 -11.29 10.75 0.63
C LEU A 34 -11.13 11.49 1.96
N GLY A 35 -11.62 12.72 2.02
CA GLY A 35 -11.89 13.31 3.33
C GLY A 35 -13.03 12.56 4.03
N LYS A 36 -13.19 12.78 5.33
CA LYS A 36 -14.19 12.05 6.12
C LYS A 36 -15.61 12.21 5.55
N CYS A 37 -16.32 11.10 5.36
CA CYS A 37 -17.71 11.10 4.90
C CYS A 37 -18.66 11.32 6.09
N HIS A 38 -19.59 12.26 5.95
CA HIS A 38 -20.65 12.52 6.91
C HIS A 38 -22.01 12.27 6.25
N PHE A 39 -22.71 11.24 6.71
CA PHE A 39 -24.03 10.87 6.21
C PHE A 39 -25.11 11.61 7.00
N LYS A 40 -26.15 12.08 6.30
CA LYS A 40 -27.33 12.69 6.92
C LYS A 40 -28.38 11.64 7.19
N ASN A 41 -29.14 11.79 8.28
CA ASN A 41 -30.16 10.82 8.72
C ASN A 41 -31.33 10.63 7.72
N GLU A 42 -31.47 11.51 6.72
CA GLU A 42 -32.53 11.46 5.71
C GLU A 42 -31.95 11.18 4.31
N GLY A 43 -31.96 9.91 3.90
CA GLY A 43 -31.66 9.46 2.53
C GLY A 43 -30.19 9.14 2.21
N ASN A 44 -29.87 9.05 0.92
CA ASN A 44 -28.51 8.77 0.40
C ASN A 44 -27.61 10.03 0.34
N ASN A 45 -27.93 11.07 1.12
CA ASN A 45 -27.21 12.34 1.09
C ASN A 45 -26.01 12.29 2.04
N TYR A 46 -24.83 12.61 1.51
CA TYR A 46 -23.59 12.70 2.29
C TYR A 46 -22.82 13.97 1.93
N THR A 47 -21.97 14.42 2.85
CA THR A 47 -20.93 15.41 2.59
C THR A 47 -19.56 14.77 2.80
N VAL A 48 -18.57 15.18 2.02
CA VAL A 48 -17.18 14.73 2.14
C VAL A 48 -16.37 15.93 2.62
N SER A 49 -15.69 15.77 3.75
CA SER A 49 -14.81 16.79 4.31
C SER A 49 -13.61 17.04 3.40
N THR A 50 -12.94 18.19 3.55
CA THR A 50 -11.69 18.44 2.84
C THR A 50 -10.59 17.52 3.38
N MET A 51 -9.91 16.81 2.48
CA MET A 51 -8.68 16.08 2.82
C MET A 51 -7.49 17.03 2.73
N HIS A 52 -6.78 17.21 3.84
CA HIS A 52 -5.53 17.95 3.87
C HIS A 52 -4.36 17.08 3.41
N PHE A 53 -3.28 17.71 2.98
CA PHE A 53 -2.07 17.04 2.51
C PHE A 53 -0.82 17.81 2.90
N GLU A 54 0.31 17.13 2.86
CA GLU A 54 1.62 17.70 3.17
C GLU A 54 2.70 17.13 2.24
N ASP A 55 3.70 17.95 1.97
CA ASP A 55 4.91 17.58 1.24
C ASP A 55 5.90 16.91 2.20
N VAL A 56 6.49 15.80 1.77
CA VAL A 56 7.53 15.08 2.52
C VAL A 56 8.79 14.98 1.67
N THR A 57 9.82 15.69 2.09
CA THR A 57 11.15 15.65 1.46
C THR A 57 11.92 14.42 1.94
N CYS A 58 12.49 13.68 0.99
CA CYS A 58 13.33 12.52 1.27
C CYS A 58 14.76 12.94 1.63
N ASP A 59 15.34 12.27 2.62
CA ASP A 59 16.72 12.47 3.06
C ASP A 59 17.72 11.71 2.18
N PHE A 60 17.36 10.52 1.66
CA PHE A 60 18.27 9.64 0.92
C PHE A 60 17.97 9.51 -0.58
N VAL A 61 16.90 10.13 -1.05
CA VAL A 61 16.53 10.28 -2.48
C VAL A 61 16.32 11.77 -2.75
N ASP A 62 16.77 12.30 -3.90
CA ASP A 62 16.45 13.69 -4.29
C ASP A 62 15.02 13.76 -4.82
N PHE A 63 14.06 13.65 -3.90
CA PHE A 63 12.63 13.60 -4.21
C PHE A 63 11.80 14.18 -3.08
N THR A 64 10.60 14.67 -3.42
CA THR A 64 9.59 15.09 -2.45
C THR A 64 8.25 14.51 -2.91
N TYR A 65 7.55 13.81 -2.03
CA TYR A 65 6.25 13.22 -2.32
C TYR A 65 5.15 13.88 -1.49
N VAL A 66 3.92 13.77 -1.98
CA VAL A 66 2.73 14.26 -1.25
C VAL A 66 2.07 13.11 -0.52
N ARG A 67 1.59 13.35 0.70
CA ARG A 67 0.75 12.39 1.43
C ARG A 67 -0.46 13.06 2.08
N CYS A 68 -1.45 12.24 2.42
CA CYS A 68 -2.57 12.69 3.27
C CYS A 68 -2.04 13.19 4.62
N ALA A 69 -2.51 14.35 5.06
CA ALA A 69 -2.20 14.87 6.38
C ALA A 69 -3.06 14.17 7.45
N SER A 70 -2.76 12.88 7.68
CA SER A 70 -3.41 12.04 8.69
C SER A 70 -2.37 11.23 9.47
N GLU A 71 -2.16 11.59 10.74
CA GLU A 71 -1.14 10.99 11.58
C GLU A 71 -1.35 9.48 11.76
N GLU A 72 -2.59 9.04 11.93
CA GLU A 72 -2.95 7.64 12.14
C GLU A 72 -2.64 6.79 10.90
N LEU A 73 -3.05 7.27 9.71
CA LEU A 73 -2.75 6.60 8.44
C LEU A 73 -1.25 6.56 8.19
N ASN A 74 -0.56 7.68 8.40
CA ASN A 74 0.86 7.80 8.19
C ASN A 74 1.65 6.85 9.12
N LYS A 75 1.26 6.77 10.40
CA LYS A 75 1.89 5.87 11.36
C LYS A 75 1.72 4.39 10.98
N TYR A 76 0.53 3.99 10.53
CA TYR A 76 0.27 2.63 10.07
C TYR A 76 1.16 2.27 8.87
N VAL A 77 1.15 3.11 7.84
CA VAL A 77 1.92 2.89 6.61
C VAL A 77 3.42 2.85 6.90
N SER A 78 3.95 3.80 7.68
CA SER A 78 5.36 3.81 8.07
C SER A 78 5.76 2.58 8.87
N GLN A 79 4.89 2.07 9.75
CA GLN A 79 5.17 0.86 10.52
C GLN A 79 5.27 -0.37 9.60
N GLU A 80 4.37 -0.54 8.65
CA GLU A 80 4.42 -1.66 7.70
C GLU A 80 5.64 -1.60 6.78
N ILE A 81 6.00 -0.41 6.30
CA ILE A 81 7.21 -0.19 5.51
C ILE A 81 8.47 -0.49 6.33
N LYS A 82 8.52 -0.04 7.58
CA LYS A 82 9.63 -0.32 8.50
C LYS A 82 9.77 -1.80 8.82
N ASN A 83 8.64 -2.51 8.98
CA ASN A 83 8.62 -3.96 9.18
C ASN A 83 9.24 -4.67 7.97
N PHE A 84 8.84 -4.30 6.75
CA PHE A 84 9.42 -4.83 5.52
C PHE A 84 10.92 -4.51 5.38
N SER A 85 11.30 -3.25 5.58
CA SER A 85 12.68 -2.76 5.53
C SER A 85 13.58 -3.53 6.52
N THR A 86 13.08 -3.81 7.72
CA THR A 86 13.77 -4.62 8.74
C THR A 86 13.87 -6.08 8.33
N ALA A 87 12.79 -6.68 7.85
CA ALA A 87 12.76 -8.06 7.38
C ALA A 87 13.68 -8.29 6.17
N LEU A 88 13.86 -7.28 5.33
CA LEU A 88 14.75 -7.30 4.17
C LEU A 88 16.22 -7.30 4.59
N ARG A 89 16.57 -6.54 5.65
CA ARG A 89 17.91 -6.49 6.22
C ARG A 89 18.29 -7.72 7.04
N SER A 90 17.31 -8.43 7.62
CA SER A 90 17.57 -9.59 8.47
C SER A 90 17.81 -10.90 7.70
N GLN A 91 17.91 -10.85 6.37
CA GLN A 91 18.03 -12.04 5.54
C GLN A 91 19.49 -12.44 5.31
N GLU A 92 19.75 -13.75 5.41
CA GLU A 92 20.96 -14.36 4.84
C GLU A 92 20.67 -14.73 3.38
N GLY A 93 21.23 -14.01 2.41
CA GLY A 93 21.00 -14.26 0.98
C GLY A 93 20.88 -12.98 0.14
N PRO A 94 20.33 -13.04 -1.10
CA PRO A 94 20.08 -11.84 -1.89
C PRO A 94 19.11 -10.93 -1.13
N TYR A 95 19.53 -9.68 -0.90
CA TYR A 95 18.76 -8.66 -0.19
C TYR A 95 17.63 -8.12 -1.07
N SER A 96 16.70 -9.00 -1.43
CA SER A 96 15.56 -8.70 -2.29
C SER A 96 14.24 -9.08 -1.64
N GLY A 97 13.18 -8.38 -1.99
CA GLY A 97 11.86 -8.63 -1.46
C GLY A 97 10.81 -7.81 -2.18
N GLN A 98 9.56 -8.01 -1.80
CA GLN A 98 8.45 -7.26 -2.33
C GLN A 98 7.47 -6.88 -1.23
N ILE A 99 6.87 -5.72 -1.39
CA ILE A 99 5.80 -5.20 -0.54
C ILE A 99 4.65 -4.75 -1.44
N SER A 100 3.43 -5.11 -1.06
CA SER A 100 2.23 -4.86 -1.85
C SER A 100 1.23 -4.03 -1.05
N LEU A 101 0.62 -3.05 -1.71
CA LEU A 101 -0.55 -2.32 -1.26
C LEU A 101 -1.77 -2.84 -2.04
N GLU A 102 -2.70 -3.48 -1.34
CA GLU A 102 -3.91 -4.07 -1.92
C GLU A 102 -5.13 -3.29 -1.43
N PHE A 103 -5.93 -2.79 -2.38
CA PHE A 103 -7.25 -2.25 -2.12
C PHE A 103 -8.31 -3.33 -2.36
N TYR A 104 -9.23 -3.46 -1.40
CA TYR A 104 -10.25 -4.50 -1.42
C TYR A 104 -11.64 -3.96 -1.04
N GLN A 105 -12.64 -4.82 -1.21
CA GLN A 105 -13.99 -4.60 -0.71
C GLN A 105 -14.48 -5.85 0.00
N LYS A 106 -15.38 -5.66 0.94
CA LYS A 106 -16.06 -6.73 1.67
C LYS A 106 -17.41 -6.95 1.03
N LYS A 107 -17.75 -8.20 0.72
CA LYS A 107 -19.12 -8.54 0.32
C LYS A 107 -19.94 -8.80 1.58
N ARG A 108 -21.19 -8.32 1.60
CA ARG A 108 -22.13 -8.63 2.67
C ARG A 108 -22.23 -10.16 2.82
N PRO A 109 -21.94 -10.72 4.00
CA PRO A 109 -22.15 -12.14 4.22
C PRO A 109 -23.64 -12.42 4.14
N TRP A 110 -24.04 -13.34 3.25
CA TRP A 110 -25.35 -14.00 3.38
C TRP A 110 -25.32 -14.83 4.66
N TYR A 111 -26.45 -15.01 5.34
CA TYR A 111 -26.65 -15.44 6.75
C TYR A 111 -25.79 -16.61 7.31
N ILE A 112 -25.01 -17.34 6.50
CA ILE A 112 -24.16 -18.49 6.91
C ILE A 112 -22.79 -18.49 6.18
N ALA A 113 -22.47 -17.46 5.38
CA ALA A 113 -21.25 -17.40 4.60
C ALA A 113 -20.15 -16.62 5.33
N PRO A 114 -18.87 -17.05 5.25
CA PRO A 114 -17.76 -16.25 5.74
C PRO A 114 -17.69 -14.91 4.99
N GLU A 115 -17.13 -13.89 5.64
CA GLU A 115 -16.86 -12.59 5.03
C GLU A 115 -15.98 -12.77 3.79
N VAL A 116 -16.50 -12.40 2.62
CA VAL A 116 -15.77 -12.53 1.35
C VAL A 116 -15.08 -11.22 1.03
N ILE A 117 -13.75 -11.23 1.07
CA ILE A 117 -12.90 -10.13 0.63
C ILE A 117 -12.61 -10.29 -0.87
N SER A 118 -12.70 -9.19 -1.62
CA SER A 118 -12.37 -9.17 -3.05
C SER A 118 -11.45 -8.00 -3.35
N ALA A 119 -10.20 -8.30 -3.68
CA ALA A 119 -9.22 -7.32 -4.16
C ALA A 119 -9.69 -6.73 -5.49
N TRP A 120 -9.52 -5.42 -5.65
CA TRP A 120 -9.89 -4.73 -6.89
C TRP A 120 -8.70 -3.99 -7.52
N GLU A 121 -7.65 -3.73 -6.74
CA GLU A 121 -6.41 -3.10 -7.20
C GLU A 121 -5.24 -3.50 -6.29
N VAL A 122 -4.12 -3.92 -6.88
CA VAL A 122 -2.93 -4.38 -6.17
C VAL A 122 -1.68 -3.75 -6.80
N TRP A 123 -0.92 -3.02 -6.00
CA TRP A 123 0.35 -2.42 -6.39
C TRP A 123 1.48 -3.10 -5.64
N THR A 124 2.44 -3.67 -6.38
CA THR A 124 3.59 -4.36 -5.78
C THR A 124 4.87 -3.60 -6.09
N VAL A 125 5.63 -3.29 -5.06
CA VAL A 125 6.97 -2.73 -5.15
C VAL A 125 7.96 -3.85 -4.86
N LYS A 126 8.73 -4.25 -5.86
CA LYS A 126 9.87 -5.15 -5.71
C LYS A 126 11.13 -4.33 -5.49
N ILE A 127 11.89 -4.73 -4.47
CA ILE A 127 13.13 -4.08 -4.07
C ILE A 127 14.28 -5.08 -4.25
N ASN A 128 15.32 -4.61 -4.91
CA ASN A 128 16.64 -5.23 -4.93
C ASN A 128 17.62 -4.29 -4.22
N VAL A 129 18.18 -4.69 -3.08
CA VAL A 129 19.14 -3.85 -2.36
C VAL A 129 20.52 -3.98 -2.98
N ILE A 130 21.11 -2.84 -3.31
CA ILE A 130 22.46 -2.74 -3.86
C ILE A 130 23.41 -2.06 -2.87
N THR A 131 24.70 -2.32 -3.05
CA THR A 131 25.77 -1.64 -2.32
C THR A 131 26.49 -0.71 -3.28
N LEU A 132 26.58 0.57 -2.91
CA LEU A 132 27.34 1.56 -3.66
C LEU A 132 28.77 1.66 -3.09
N PRO A 133 29.80 1.79 -3.94
CA PRO A 133 31.19 1.59 -3.52
C PRO A 133 31.77 2.74 -2.72
N ASN A 134 31.23 3.97 -2.84
CA ASN A 134 31.72 5.16 -2.15
C ASN A 134 30.65 6.25 -2.09
N GLU A 135 30.93 7.35 -1.37
CA GLU A 135 29.98 8.45 -1.18
C GLU A 135 29.70 9.24 -2.46
N HIS A 136 30.68 9.36 -3.37
CA HIS A 136 30.46 10.05 -4.64
C HIS A 136 29.40 9.33 -5.48
N GLU A 137 29.50 8.01 -5.62
CA GLU A 137 28.47 7.19 -6.28
C GLU A 137 27.12 7.28 -5.56
N ARG A 138 27.10 7.39 -4.23
CA ARG A 138 25.84 7.60 -3.48
C ARG A 138 25.16 8.91 -3.83
N GLN A 139 25.90 10.00 -3.99
CA GLN A 139 25.33 11.29 -4.36
C GLN A 139 24.75 11.25 -5.79
N VAL A 140 25.50 10.70 -6.74
CA VAL A 140 25.01 10.52 -8.13
C VAL A 140 23.78 9.61 -8.17
N TYR A 141 23.78 8.52 -7.39
CA TYR A 141 22.66 7.60 -7.34
C TYR A 141 21.42 8.19 -6.67
N ARG A 142 21.58 9.13 -5.73
CA ARG A 142 20.48 9.84 -5.06
C ARG A 142 19.67 10.68 -6.03
N GLU A 143 20.33 11.41 -6.93
CA GLU A 143 19.71 12.18 -8.02
C GLU A 143 19.01 11.25 -9.01
N LYS A 144 19.73 10.25 -9.52
CA LYS A 144 19.19 9.27 -10.47
C LYS A 144 17.96 8.53 -9.93
N MET A 145 17.97 8.18 -8.64
CA MET A 145 16.82 7.52 -8.00
C MET A 145 15.62 8.46 -7.91
N GLY A 146 15.83 9.76 -7.73
CA GLY A 146 14.79 10.79 -7.81
C GLY A 146 14.08 10.77 -9.17
N ASP A 147 14.84 10.74 -10.27
CA ASP A 147 14.28 10.67 -11.63
C ASP A 147 13.48 9.38 -11.85
N VAL A 148 14.05 8.23 -11.49
CA VAL A 148 13.38 6.92 -11.61
C VAL A 148 12.08 6.91 -10.81
N LEU A 149 12.08 7.46 -9.60
CA LEU A 149 10.89 7.53 -8.76
C LEU A 149 9.84 8.47 -9.37
N ALA A 150 10.25 9.62 -9.90
CA ALA A 150 9.36 10.55 -10.60
C ALA A 150 8.63 9.87 -11.77
N GLU A 151 9.35 9.10 -12.60
CA GLU A 151 8.75 8.31 -13.68
C GLU A 151 7.68 7.35 -13.16
N LYS A 152 7.94 6.65 -12.04
CA LYS A 152 6.95 5.74 -11.43
C LYS A 152 5.75 6.46 -10.83
N ILE A 153 5.94 7.67 -10.32
CA ILE A 153 4.81 8.51 -9.90
C ILE A 153 3.97 8.93 -11.11
N PHE A 154 4.58 9.28 -12.25
CA PHE A 154 3.83 9.53 -13.49
C PHE A 154 3.08 8.30 -13.99
N ASP A 155 3.65 7.11 -13.87
CA ASP A 155 2.98 5.84 -14.18
C ASP A 155 1.72 5.65 -13.31
N ILE A 156 1.80 5.97 -12.01
CA ILE A 156 0.65 5.96 -11.09
C ILE A 156 -0.43 6.92 -11.60
N VAL A 157 -0.11 8.20 -11.78
CA VAL A 157 -1.07 9.23 -12.20
C VAL A 157 -1.74 8.84 -13.52
N SER A 158 -0.97 8.31 -14.46
CA SER A 158 -1.47 7.81 -15.74
C SER A 158 -2.44 6.63 -15.57
N ALA A 159 -2.15 5.71 -14.64
CA ALA A 159 -3.05 4.60 -14.30
C ALA A 159 -4.33 5.09 -13.59
N MET A 160 -4.24 6.12 -12.75
CA MET A 160 -5.40 6.72 -12.07
C MET A 160 -6.39 7.37 -13.04
N ASN A 161 -5.91 7.83 -14.20
CA ASN A 161 -6.74 8.49 -15.21
C ASN A 161 -7.46 7.51 -16.16
N LYS A 162 -7.26 6.20 -16.02
CA LYS A 162 -7.95 5.19 -16.84
C LYS A 162 -9.39 4.99 -16.37
N TYR A 163 -10.30 4.65 -17.29
CA TYR A 163 -11.69 4.29 -17.01
C TYR A 163 -11.82 2.88 -16.40
N ASP A 164 -11.06 2.64 -15.34
CA ASP A 164 -11.10 1.40 -14.59
C ASP A 164 -12.11 1.48 -13.45
N TYR A 165 -12.50 0.32 -12.93
CA TYR A 165 -13.40 0.26 -11.78
C TYR A 165 -12.74 0.86 -10.53
N VAL A 166 -13.49 1.75 -9.88
CA VAL A 166 -13.26 2.25 -8.53
C VAL A 166 -14.61 2.22 -7.80
N PRO A 167 -14.72 1.67 -6.58
CA PRO A 167 -16.01 1.63 -5.88
C PRO A 167 -16.56 3.03 -5.63
N LYS A 168 -17.85 3.23 -5.93
CA LYS A 168 -18.54 4.49 -5.63
C LYS A 168 -18.82 4.58 -4.13
N ILE A 169 -18.96 5.81 -3.62
CA ILE A 169 -19.40 6.05 -2.23
C ILE A 169 -20.81 5.44 -2.06
N PRO A 170 -20.97 4.43 -1.19
CA PRO A 170 -22.26 3.78 -0.97
C PRO A 170 -23.10 4.54 0.07
N ASP A 171 -24.27 4.00 0.43
CA ASP A 171 -25.04 4.49 1.58
C ASP A 171 -24.32 4.25 2.92
N GLN A 172 -24.83 4.89 3.98
CA GLN A 172 -24.26 4.81 5.33
C GLN A 172 -24.19 3.37 5.87
N ALA A 173 -25.13 2.50 5.52
CA ALA A 173 -25.17 1.12 6.00
C ALA A 173 -24.13 0.23 5.31
N ASN A 174 -23.54 0.70 4.21
CA ASN A 174 -22.61 -0.03 3.37
C ASN A 174 -21.20 0.56 3.32
N VAL A 175 -20.99 1.74 3.89
CA VAL A 175 -19.71 2.46 3.77
C VAL A 175 -18.52 1.66 4.27
N ASN A 176 -18.69 0.89 5.35
CA ASN A 176 -17.66 0.03 5.95
C ASN A 176 -17.29 -1.19 5.09
N LEU A 177 -18.03 -1.46 4.01
CA LEU A 177 -17.72 -2.54 3.07
C LEU A 177 -16.68 -2.12 2.02
N TYR A 178 -16.47 -0.81 1.86
CA TYR A 178 -15.59 -0.25 0.82
C TYR A 178 -14.53 0.67 1.40
N PHE A 179 -14.83 1.35 2.50
CA PHE A 179 -13.96 2.32 3.14
C PHE A 179 -13.62 1.90 4.57
N ASP A 180 -12.41 2.25 4.99
CA ASP A 180 -12.04 2.20 6.40
C ASP A 180 -12.62 3.43 7.11
N THR A 181 -13.55 3.18 8.03
CA THR A 181 -14.23 4.23 8.79
C THR A 181 -13.56 4.53 10.13
N SER A 182 -12.47 3.84 10.48
CA SER A 182 -11.79 3.99 11.78
C SER A 182 -10.99 5.28 11.91
N TYR A 183 -10.38 5.73 10.80
CA TYR A 183 -9.63 6.99 10.74
C TYR A 183 -10.53 8.21 11.01
N ARG A 184 -10.05 9.17 11.81
CA ARG A 184 -10.87 10.30 12.27
C ARG A 184 -11.05 11.42 11.24
N ASP A 185 -10.01 11.70 10.47
CA ASP A 185 -9.86 12.86 9.60
C ASP A 185 -9.96 12.52 8.11
N VAL A 186 -9.61 11.29 7.75
CA VAL A 186 -9.66 10.79 6.38
C VAL A 186 -10.51 9.52 6.27
N GLN A 187 -10.77 9.10 5.04
CA GLN A 187 -11.56 7.91 4.74
C GLN A 187 -10.96 7.16 3.55
N PRO A 188 -9.91 6.35 3.78
CA PRO A 188 -9.32 5.53 2.73
C PRO A 188 -10.27 4.42 2.31
N TYR A 189 -10.17 3.97 1.05
CA TYR A 189 -10.70 2.65 0.68
C TYR A 189 -10.08 1.59 1.61
N LEU A 190 -10.79 0.50 1.85
CA LEU A 190 -10.23 -0.63 2.58
C LEU A 190 -8.96 -1.10 1.87
N PHE A 191 -7.86 -1.13 2.62
CA PHE A 191 -6.56 -1.51 2.12
C PHE A 191 -5.83 -2.40 3.12
N LYS A 192 -4.83 -3.13 2.62
CA LYS A 192 -3.87 -3.84 3.44
C LYS A 192 -2.49 -3.75 2.80
N ILE A 193 -1.47 -3.77 3.64
CA ILE A 193 -0.07 -3.85 3.22
C ILE A 193 0.46 -5.22 3.63
N GLU A 194 1.07 -5.93 2.69
CA GLU A 194 1.68 -7.25 2.93
C GLU A 194 3.06 -7.29 2.28
N HIS A 195 4.03 -7.96 2.89
CA HIS A 195 5.37 -8.09 2.32
C HIS A 195 5.88 -9.53 2.36
N LYS A 196 6.80 -9.83 1.44
CA LYS A 196 7.50 -11.11 1.32
C LYS A 196 8.98 -10.84 1.02
N THR A 197 9.87 -11.58 1.65
CA THR A 197 11.32 -11.49 1.46
C THR A 197 11.85 -12.86 1.05
N SER A 198 12.94 -12.92 0.27
CA SER A 198 13.42 -14.14 -0.41
C SER A 198 14.09 -15.20 0.49
N GLY A 199 14.30 -14.92 1.76
CA GLY A 199 14.88 -15.82 2.76
C GLY A 199 13.85 -16.75 3.41
N PRO A 200 14.30 -17.68 4.28
CA PRO A 200 13.42 -18.69 4.87
C PRO A 200 12.31 -18.02 5.70
N THR A 201 11.09 -18.06 5.17
CA THR A 201 9.90 -17.67 5.91
C THR A 201 9.66 -18.72 7.00
N ASN A 202 9.90 -18.37 8.26
CA ASN A 202 9.27 -19.12 9.35
C ASN A 202 7.75 -18.98 9.15
N PRO A 203 7.01 -20.09 8.93
CA PRO A 203 5.60 -20.00 8.67
C PRO A 203 4.91 -19.35 9.87
N SER A 204 4.17 -18.26 9.60
CA SER A 204 3.20 -17.74 10.55
C SER A 204 2.22 -18.85 10.92
N VAL A 205 1.80 -18.91 12.18
CA VAL A 205 0.85 -19.90 12.71
C VAL A 205 -0.41 -20.00 11.83
N GLY A 206 -0.82 -18.91 11.15
CA GLY A 206 -1.93 -18.91 10.21
C GLY A 206 -1.71 -19.70 8.91
N ASP A 207 -0.50 -19.71 8.36
CA ASP A 207 -0.17 -20.45 7.14
C ASP A 207 0.00 -21.95 7.41
N ALA A 208 0.49 -22.31 8.60
CA ALA A 208 0.56 -23.70 9.04
C ALA A 208 -0.84 -24.32 9.19
N VAL A 209 -1.79 -23.55 9.75
CA VAL A 209 -3.19 -23.98 9.89
C VAL A 209 -3.88 -24.13 8.53
N ARG A 210 -3.64 -23.21 7.58
CA ARG A 210 -4.16 -23.33 6.21
C ARG A 210 -3.63 -24.57 5.47
N ARG A 211 -2.35 -24.92 5.66
CA ARG A 211 -1.78 -26.15 5.09
C ARG A 211 -2.40 -27.41 5.71
N LEU A 212 -2.51 -27.46 7.03
CA LEU A 212 -3.11 -28.60 7.75
C LEU A 212 -4.57 -28.87 7.34
N ILE A 213 -5.38 -27.81 7.18
CA ILE A 213 -6.78 -27.96 6.75
C ILE A 213 -6.86 -28.45 5.30
N LYS A 214 -5.96 -27.99 4.43
CA LYS A 214 -5.94 -28.41 3.03
C LYS A 214 -5.55 -29.87 2.86
N ASP A 215 -4.62 -30.36 3.69
CA ASP A 215 -4.17 -31.76 3.66
C ASP A 215 -5.19 -32.72 4.30
N THR A 216 -6.01 -32.24 5.24
CA THR A 216 -7.06 -33.05 5.88
C THR A 216 -8.31 -33.22 4.98
N LEU A 217 -8.56 -32.29 4.05
CA LEU A 217 -9.67 -32.35 3.10
C LEU A 217 -9.33 -33.07 1.78
N ALA A 218 -8.09 -33.55 1.65
CA ALA A 218 -7.61 -34.30 0.48
C ALA A 218 -7.57 -35.82 0.72
N LEU A 219 -8.21 -36.32 1.78
CA LEU A 219 -8.39 -37.73 2.12
C LEU A 219 -9.86 -38.15 2.00
#